data_AF-A0A967J099-F1
#
_entry.id   AF-A0A967J099-F1
#
_cell.length_a   1.000
_cell.length_b   1.000
_cell.length_c   1.000
_cell.angle_alpha   90.00
_cell.angle_beta   90.00
_cell.angle_gamma   90.00
#
_symmetry.space_group_name_H-M   'P 1'
#
loop_
_entity.id
_entity.type
_entity.pdbx_description
1 polymer ?
#
loop_
_entity_poly.entity_id
_entity_poly.type
_entity_poly.pdbx_seq_one_letter_code
_entity_poly.pdbx_strand_id
1 'polypeptide(L)'
;MSAVAPTAKRKHSPTQKTRPAPETARQPSPARAAPGTKLPLSVGIPAADASAYALDAWQRGILFLDTLRERADNMLEHERAGLPPVLAFEHEVVLDARTFEPPANYALLRIIEAGGVCIDDCLDETKPPVIVIDPRAGHGPGIGGFKRDSEVGIALREGHPVYFAIFYPEPCPGQSLADVLHALRRFVEHVRDGHEGKAPVLYGNCQAGWAATLLAADCEGLSGPTVLNGSPLSYWAGEPGVNPMRVLGGLVGGTWLARFLADLGDGEFDGAWLVQNFESLKPEAAIWDKHANLFADVDAERERFLEFERWWSGFYRLSREEITAIVENLFVGNKLEEGRVRVCPGCYVDLKRIRNPMVVFASHGDNITPPHQALGWIPAVYEDTEALKAAGQRIVYLTNPHVGHLGIFVSAKVARFEHRAILESLDEIEALAPGLYEMKIDNPTGDPDCRKPQYSVTFEERGVEELRFDYPEEAFERVRALSELADAAYRLFVSPWVRAAVNPWSAALIRSLHPMRASRYLFSEQLNPWMWPVAAGARAVRSHRAQAPADNPYVRLERAGIEDVSKAIEGARELRDHGLEQAFRLLYG
;
A
#
# COMPACT_ATOMS: atom_id res chain seq x y z
N MET A 1 71.35 18.46 20.16
CA MET A 1 72.54 17.60 19.94
C MET A 1 72.05 16.32 19.28
N SER A 2 72.24 16.21 17.97
CA SER A 2 73.21 15.28 17.34
C SER A 2 72.83 13.84 17.61
N ALA A 3 72.14 13.16 16.68
CA ALA A 3 72.74 12.46 15.54
C ALA A 3 73.69 11.33 15.96
N VAL A 4 73.40 10.11 15.50
CA VAL A 4 74.31 9.22 14.72
C VAL A 4 73.90 7.76 14.90
N ALA A 5 73.65 7.10 13.77
CA ALA A 5 73.41 5.67 13.61
C ALA A 5 74.72 4.84 13.72
N PRO A 6 74.63 3.50 13.71
CA PRO A 6 75.29 2.83 12.58
C PRO A 6 74.50 1.69 11.95
N THR A 7 74.89 1.44 10.71
CA THR A 7 74.37 0.54 9.68
C THR A 7 74.89 -0.90 9.82
N ALA A 8 74.06 -1.90 9.47
CA ALA A 8 74.55 -3.21 9.04
C ALA A 8 73.58 -3.92 8.06
N LYS A 9 74.01 -3.92 6.79
CA LYS A 9 73.89 -4.93 5.71
C LYS A 9 72.56 -5.63 5.38
N ARG A 10 72.12 -5.31 4.16
CA ARG A 10 71.12 -5.95 3.30
C ARG A 10 71.39 -7.45 3.03
N LYS A 11 70.33 -8.26 3.03
CA LYS A 11 70.11 -9.39 2.11
C LYS A 11 68.79 -9.15 1.37
N HIS A 12 68.82 -9.31 0.05
CA HIS A 12 67.68 -9.12 -0.86
C HIS A 12 66.80 -10.37 -0.95
N SER A 13 65.47 -10.17 -0.95
CA SER A 13 64.43 -10.70 -1.88
C SER A 13 63.11 -10.97 -1.13
N PRO A 14 61.95 -10.96 -1.80
CA PRO A 14 61.45 -10.05 -2.84
C PRO A 14 60.16 -9.33 -2.38
N THR A 15 59.84 -8.24 -3.08
CA THR A 15 58.66 -7.39 -2.93
C THR A 15 57.34 -8.18 -2.98
N GLN A 16 56.63 -8.24 -1.85
CA GLN A 16 55.20 -8.56 -1.82
C GLN A 16 54.44 -7.41 -2.51
N LYS A 17 53.90 -7.68 -3.69
CA LYS A 17 52.86 -6.85 -4.30
C LYS A 17 51.65 -6.82 -3.36
N THR A 18 51.28 -5.62 -2.94
CA THR A 18 49.99 -5.30 -2.34
C THR A 18 48.88 -5.87 -3.21
N ARG A 19 48.09 -6.77 -2.62
CA ARG A 19 46.87 -7.32 -3.19
C ARG A 19 45.78 -6.25 -3.07
N PRO A 20 45.16 -5.77 -4.16
CA PRO A 20 44.03 -4.86 -4.04
C PRO A 20 42.83 -5.61 -3.42
N ALA A 21 42.05 -4.87 -2.64
CA ALA A 21 40.81 -5.31 -2.03
C ALA A 21 39.83 -5.86 -3.08
N PRO A 22 38.94 -6.81 -2.73
CA PRO A 22 37.95 -7.32 -3.67
C PRO A 22 36.98 -6.18 -4.04
N GLU A 23 37.00 -5.80 -5.32
CA GLU A 23 36.01 -4.94 -5.95
C GLU A 23 34.63 -5.56 -5.77
N THR A 24 33.81 -4.90 -4.96
CA THR A 24 32.38 -5.14 -4.89
C THR A 24 31.78 -4.89 -6.28
N ALA A 25 31.07 -5.89 -6.80
CA ALA A 25 30.35 -5.79 -8.06
C ALA A 25 29.29 -4.68 -7.96
N ARG A 26 29.66 -3.49 -8.42
CA ARG A 26 28.71 -2.39 -8.67
C ARG A 26 27.74 -2.86 -9.73
N GLN A 27 26.46 -2.98 -9.37
CA GLN A 27 25.38 -2.99 -10.35
C GLN A 27 25.46 -1.68 -11.16
N PRO A 28 25.29 -1.73 -12.50
CA PRO A 28 25.31 -0.52 -13.31
C PRO A 28 24.08 0.31 -12.97
N SER A 29 24.31 1.53 -12.50
CA SER A 29 23.30 2.59 -12.43
C SER A 29 22.74 2.83 -13.84
N PRO A 30 21.42 3.03 -14.03
CA PRO A 30 20.86 3.29 -15.35
C PRO A 30 21.47 4.59 -15.88
N ALA A 31 22.27 4.47 -16.94
CA ALA A 31 22.82 5.63 -17.62
C ALA A 31 21.64 6.48 -18.13
N ARG A 32 21.54 7.73 -17.66
CA ARG A 32 20.67 8.75 -18.25
C ARG A 32 20.92 8.78 -19.76
N ALA A 33 19.93 8.34 -20.54
CA ALA A 33 19.96 8.45 -21.99
C ALA A 33 19.97 9.94 -22.37
N ALA A 34 20.95 10.34 -23.18
CA ALA A 34 21.00 11.66 -23.79
C ALA A 34 19.78 11.84 -24.72
N PRO A 35 19.20 13.06 -24.82
CA PRO A 35 18.02 13.26 -25.64
C PRO A 35 18.38 13.15 -27.13
N GLY A 36 17.63 12.30 -27.85
CA GLY A 36 17.45 12.38 -29.30
C GLY A 36 18.63 11.89 -30.15
N THR A 37 18.93 10.59 -30.13
CA THR A 37 19.61 9.96 -31.27
C THR A 37 18.55 9.37 -32.20
N LYS A 38 18.23 10.08 -33.29
CA LYS A 38 17.44 9.50 -34.39
C LYS A 38 18.21 8.29 -34.93
N LEU A 39 17.68 7.08 -34.76
CA LEU A 39 18.25 5.90 -35.40
C LEU A 39 18.27 6.11 -36.93
N PRO A 40 19.41 5.88 -37.60
CA PRO A 40 19.44 5.93 -39.06
C PRO A 40 18.65 4.73 -39.60
N LEU A 41 17.43 5.00 -40.06
CA LEU A 41 16.66 4.12 -40.95
C LEU A 41 17.37 4.06 -42.31
N SER A 42 18.46 3.28 -42.42
CA SER A 42 19.00 2.82 -43.72
C SER A 42 20.23 1.91 -43.58
N VAL A 43 20.03 0.67 -43.12
CA VAL A 43 20.82 -0.50 -43.55
C VAL A 43 19.84 -1.68 -43.57
N GLY A 44 19.78 -2.43 -44.67
CA GLY A 44 18.75 -3.45 -44.91
C GLY A 44 18.57 -4.39 -43.73
N ILE A 45 17.39 -4.34 -43.11
CA ILE A 45 17.05 -5.21 -41.99
C ILE A 45 16.89 -6.63 -42.55
N PRO A 46 17.58 -7.64 -41.99
CA PRO A 46 17.44 -9.01 -42.47
C PRO A 46 15.99 -9.46 -42.40
N ALA A 47 15.45 -10.02 -43.49
CA ALA A 47 14.10 -10.58 -43.52
C ALA A 47 13.88 -11.67 -42.43
N ALA A 48 14.97 -12.32 -42.00
CA ALA A 48 14.98 -13.28 -40.90
C ALA A 48 14.70 -12.63 -39.53
N ASP A 49 15.22 -11.42 -39.27
CA ASP A 49 14.96 -10.72 -38.00
C ASP A 49 13.50 -10.28 -37.92
N ALA A 50 12.93 -9.84 -39.06
CA ALA A 50 11.53 -9.45 -39.16
C ALA A 50 10.59 -10.64 -38.96
N SER A 51 10.89 -11.79 -39.58
CA SER A 51 10.06 -13.00 -39.43
C SER A 51 10.16 -13.60 -38.03
N ALA A 52 11.37 -13.63 -37.44
CA ALA A 52 11.57 -14.08 -36.07
C ALA A 52 10.81 -13.21 -35.07
N TYR A 53 10.89 -11.88 -35.21
CA TYR A 53 10.12 -10.95 -34.38
C TYR A 53 8.61 -11.12 -34.58
N ALA A 54 8.12 -11.22 -35.82
CA ALA A 54 6.70 -11.36 -36.07
C ALA A 54 6.11 -12.65 -35.46
N LEU A 55 6.85 -13.77 -35.57
CA LEU A 55 6.46 -15.02 -34.92
C LEU A 55 6.46 -14.88 -33.39
N ASP A 56 7.53 -14.31 -32.83
CA ASP A 56 7.65 -14.07 -31.39
C ASP A 56 6.52 -13.19 -30.84
N ALA A 57 6.27 -12.03 -31.48
CA ALA A 57 5.22 -11.10 -31.08
C ALA A 57 3.81 -11.73 -31.19
N TRP A 58 3.56 -12.54 -32.23
CA TRP A 58 2.30 -13.28 -32.36
C TRP A 58 2.14 -14.31 -31.23
N GLN A 59 3.19 -15.06 -30.92
CA GLN A 59 3.20 -16.01 -29.81
C GLN A 59 2.98 -15.32 -28.46
N ARG A 60 3.70 -14.22 -28.19
CA ARG A 60 3.51 -13.39 -26.98
C ARG A 60 2.10 -12.84 -26.89
N GLY A 61 1.50 -12.43 -28.01
CA GLY A 61 0.10 -11.99 -28.06
C GLY A 61 -0.89 -13.06 -27.61
N ILE A 62 -0.71 -14.30 -28.05
CA ILE A 62 -1.55 -15.43 -27.60
C ILE A 62 -1.36 -15.70 -26.11
N LEU A 63 -0.11 -15.74 -25.62
CA LEU A 63 0.19 -15.98 -24.21
C LEU A 63 -0.29 -14.84 -23.30
N PHE A 64 -0.22 -13.60 -23.77
CA PHE A 64 -0.74 -12.42 -23.09
C PHE A 64 -2.26 -12.53 -22.92
N LEU A 65 -3.00 -12.80 -24.02
CA LEU A 65 -4.45 -12.99 -23.97
C LEU A 65 -4.87 -14.17 -23.09
N ASP A 66 -4.12 -15.28 -23.13
CA ASP A 66 -4.34 -16.41 -22.25
C ASP A 66 -4.08 -16.05 -20.78
N THR A 67 -3.07 -15.23 -20.49
CA THR A 67 -2.82 -14.74 -19.12
C THR A 67 -3.98 -13.85 -18.63
N LEU A 68 -4.53 -12.97 -19.48
CA LEU A 68 -5.70 -12.16 -19.12
C LEU A 68 -6.96 -13.01 -18.91
N ARG A 69 -7.11 -14.10 -19.67
CA ARG A 69 -8.15 -15.11 -19.50
C ARG A 69 -8.03 -15.80 -18.15
N GLU A 70 -6.85 -16.36 -17.86
CA GLU A 70 -6.56 -17.00 -16.58
C GLU A 70 -6.81 -16.05 -15.41
N ARG A 71 -6.43 -14.77 -15.51
CA ARG A 71 -6.75 -13.74 -14.52
C ARG A 71 -8.26 -13.61 -14.30
N ALA A 72 -9.04 -13.56 -15.37
CA ALA A 72 -10.49 -13.41 -15.28
C ALA A 72 -11.17 -14.67 -14.68
N ASP A 73 -10.70 -15.86 -15.06
CA ASP A 73 -11.20 -17.11 -14.53
C ASP A 73 -10.83 -17.28 -13.04
N ASN A 74 -9.60 -16.92 -12.65
CA ASN A 74 -9.17 -16.87 -11.25
C ASN A 74 -10.02 -15.92 -10.42
N MET A 75 -10.36 -14.74 -10.96
CA MET A 75 -11.24 -13.77 -10.30
C MET A 75 -12.64 -14.36 -10.06
N LEU A 76 -13.24 -15.01 -11.07
CA LEU A 76 -14.55 -15.66 -10.92
C LEU A 76 -14.52 -16.84 -9.94
N GLU A 77 -13.44 -17.62 -9.94
CA GLU A 77 -13.25 -18.71 -8.97
C GLU A 77 -13.12 -18.17 -7.55
N HIS A 78 -12.36 -17.09 -7.37
CA HIS A 78 -12.22 -16.41 -6.08
C HIS A 78 -13.57 -15.85 -5.57
N GLU A 79 -14.37 -15.24 -6.46
CA GLU A 79 -15.73 -14.79 -6.14
C GLU A 79 -16.64 -15.96 -5.72
N ARG A 80 -16.59 -17.10 -6.43
CA ARG A 80 -17.36 -18.31 -6.08
C ARG A 80 -16.94 -18.92 -4.75
N ALA A 81 -15.66 -18.82 -4.41
CA ALA A 81 -15.14 -19.25 -3.11
C ALA A 81 -15.56 -18.31 -1.96
N GLY A 82 -16.28 -17.22 -2.26
CA GLY A 82 -16.71 -16.24 -1.27
C GLY A 82 -15.65 -15.18 -0.95
N LEU A 83 -14.68 -14.97 -1.85
CA LEU A 83 -13.55 -14.04 -1.70
C LEU A 83 -12.79 -14.28 -0.37
N PRO A 84 -12.14 -15.43 -0.17
CA PRO A 84 -11.31 -15.65 1.01
C PRO A 84 -10.12 -14.67 1.08
N PRO A 85 -9.54 -14.41 2.26
CA PRO A 85 -8.34 -13.58 2.37
C PRO A 85 -7.16 -14.20 1.60
N VAL A 86 -6.33 -13.37 0.98
CA VAL A 86 -5.18 -13.81 0.19
C VAL A 86 -3.90 -13.91 1.04
N LEU A 87 -3.89 -14.80 2.02
CA LEU A 87 -2.75 -15.03 2.91
C LEU A 87 -1.89 -16.21 2.46
N ALA A 88 -0.57 -16.08 2.56
CA ALA A 88 0.39 -17.17 2.31
C ALA A 88 0.62 -18.07 3.54
N PHE A 89 -0.23 -17.95 4.57
CA PHE A 89 -0.08 -18.56 5.88
C PHE A 89 -1.36 -19.28 6.30
N GLU A 90 -1.20 -20.46 6.88
CA GLU A 90 -2.31 -21.20 7.48
C GLU A 90 -2.74 -20.50 8.77
N HIS A 91 -4.06 -20.44 8.99
CA HIS A 91 -4.64 -19.67 10.05
C HIS A 91 -5.94 -20.28 10.57
N GLU A 92 -6.27 -19.94 11.81
CA GLU A 92 -7.57 -20.23 12.40
C GLU A 92 -8.31 -18.93 12.70
N VAL A 93 -9.64 -18.95 12.58
CA VAL A 93 -10.50 -17.83 13.01
C VAL A 93 -10.69 -17.95 14.51
N VAL A 94 -10.21 -16.94 15.24
CA VAL A 94 -10.30 -16.90 16.71
C VAL A 94 -11.51 -16.10 17.17
N LEU A 95 -11.83 -15.00 16.47
CA LEU A 95 -13.02 -14.19 16.72
C LEU A 95 -13.68 -13.81 15.40
N ASP A 96 -15.02 -13.89 15.35
CA ASP A 96 -15.84 -13.42 14.24
C ASP A 96 -16.79 -12.32 14.74
N ALA A 97 -16.49 -11.07 14.37
CA ALA A 97 -17.25 -9.91 14.85
C ALA A 97 -18.65 -9.81 14.24
N ARG A 98 -19.01 -10.63 13.25
CA ARG A 98 -20.40 -10.73 12.76
C ARG A 98 -21.32 -11.32 13.82
N THR A 99 -20.76 -11.98 14.82
CA THR A 99 -21.48 -12.54 15.97
C THR A 99 -21.49 -11.60 17.18
N PHE A 100 -20.91 -10.41 17.06
CA PHE A 100 -20.90 -9.41 18.14
C PHE A 100 -22.19 -8.61 18.15
N GLU A 101 -22.41 -7.88 19.24
CA GLU A 101 -23.50 -6.92 19.38
C GLU A 101 -22.91 -5.55 19.76
N PRO A 102 -22.92 -4.56 18.85
CA PRO A 102 -23.35 -4.62 17.45
C PRO A 102 -22.38 -5.43 16.55
N PRO A 103 -22.86 -5.98 15.41
CA PRO A 103 -22.03 -6.79 14.52
C PRO A 103 -21.15 -5.92 13.60
N ALA A 104 -19.95 -6.42 13.30
CA ALA A 104 -19.06 -5.86 12.28
C ALA A 104 -18.50 -6.98 11.41
N ASN A 105 -18.26 -6.72 10.13
CA ASN A 105 -17.78 -7.71 9.17
C ASN A 105 -16.28 -8.03 9.30
N TYR A 106 -15.73 -7.97 10.50
CA TYR A 106 -14.33 -8.26 10.78
C TYR A 106 -14.16 -9.62 11.44
N ALA A 107 -13.01 -10.24 11.26
CA ALA A 107 -12.60 -11.42 12.01
C ALA A 107 -11.12 -11.32 12.39
N LEU A 108 -10.78 -11.90 13.53
CA LEU A 108 -9.41 -12.04 14.00
C LEU A 108 -8.92 -13.44 13.66
N LEU A 109 -7.83 -13.50 12.91
CA LEU A 109 -7.13 -14.73 12.59
C LEU A 109 -5.90 -14.87 13.49
N ARG A 110 -5.57 -16.10 13.89
CA ARG A 110 -4.25 -16.47 14.45
C ARG A 110 -3.48 -17.23 13.39
N ILE A 111 -2.23 -16.84 13.14
CA ILE A 111 -1.35 -17.56 12.23
C ILE A 111 -0.76 -18.78 12.97
N ILE A 112 -0.89 -19.96 12.36
CA ILE A 112 -0.50 -21.24 13.00
C ILE A 112 0.64 -21.96 12.27
N GLU A 113 0.75 -21.80 10.94
CA GLU A 113 1.83 -22.42 10.16
C GLU A 113 2.34 -21.51 9.05
N ALA A 114 3.62 -21.67 8.72
CA ALA A 114 4.27 -20.98 7.61
C ALA A 114 5.01 -21.97 6.71
N GLY A 115 4.33 -22.47 5.66
CA GLY A 115 4.90 -23.40 4.69
C GLY A 115 5.06 -24.84 5.23
N GLY A 116 4.06 -25.32 5.97
CA GLY A 116 4.04 -26.67 6.55
C GLY A 116 4.91 -26.87 7.79
N VAL A 117 5.42 -25.77 8.37
CA VAL A 117 6.13 -25.75 9.65
C VAL A 117 5.21 -25.13 10.68
N CYS A 118 4.91 -25.87 11.75
CA CYS A 118 4.16 -25.37 12.91
C CYS A 118 4.96 -24.27 13.58
N ILE A 119 4.31 -23.14 13.83
CA ILE A 119 5.02 -21.95 14.28
C ILE A 119 5.31 -21.95 15.77
N ASP A 120 4.56 -22.73 16.55
CA ASP A 120 4.66 -22.74 18.02
C ASP A 120 6.08 -23.09 18.50
N ASP A 121 6.84 -23.89 17.74
CA ASP A 121 8.24 -24.22 18.03
C ASP A 121 9.22 -23.05 17.75
N CYS A 122 8.77 -22.00 17.07
CA CYS A 122 9.56 -20.86 16.62
C CYS A 122 9.21 -19.54 17.34
N LEU A 123 8.19 -19.54 18.20
CA LEU A 123 7.75 -18.35 18.91
C LEU A 123 8.58 -18.12 20.18
N ASP A 124 8.83 -16.85 20.47
CA ASP A 124 9.36 -16.38 21.74
C ASP A 124 8.19 -15.82 22.55
N GLU A 125 7.70 -16.61 23.50
CA GLU A 125 6.56 -16.24 24.36
C GLU A 125 6.81 -15.00 25.22
N THR A 126 8.07 -14.56 25.35
CA THR A 126 8.40 -13.32 26.07
C THR A 126 8.08 -12.08 25.26
N LYS A 127 8.00 -12.20 23.93
CA LYS A 127 7.73 -11.07 23.03
C LYS A 127 6.23 -10.71 22.97
N PRO A 128 5.91 -9.42 22.75
CA PRO A 128 4.52 -9.02 22.59
C PRO A 128 3.94 -9.61 21.28
N PRO A 129 2.67 -10.00 21.26
CA PRO A 129 1.99 -10.40 20.03
C PRO A 129 1.89 -9.21 19.04
N VAL A 130 1.81 -9.51 17.74
CA VAL A 130 1.63 -8.52 16.67
C VAL A 130 0.26 -8.72 16.02
N ILE A 131 -0.53 -7.65 15.88
CA ILE A 131 -1.78 -7.65 15.13
C ILE A 131 -1.58 -6.83 13.85
N VAL A 132 -1.60 -7.50 12.69
CA VAL A 132 -1.56 -6.85 11.38
C VAL A 132 -2.99 -6.51 10.94
N ILE A 133 -3.20 -5.27 10.52
CA ILE A 133 -4.49 -4.73 10.07
C ILE A 133 -4.31 -4.17 8.66
N ASP A 134 -5.03 -4.77 7.71
CA ASP A 134 -4.94 -4.39 6.30
C ASP A 134 -5.92 -3.28 5.91
N PRO A 135 -5.55 -2.47 4.89
CA PRO A 135 -6.39 -1.36 4.46
C PRO A 135 -7.67 -1.86 3.82
N ARG A 136 -8.79 -1.22 4.17
CA ARG A 136 -10.07 -1.42 3.48
C ARG A 136 -10.21 -0.51 2.25
N ALA A 137 -9.16 -0.45 1.45
CA ALA A 137 -9.00 0.48 0.32
C ALA A 137 -9.69 -0.04 -0.97
N GLY A 138 -10.84 -0.68 -0.83
CA GLY A 138 -11.61 -1.30 -1.90
C GLY A 138 -11.18 -2.71 -2.30
N HIS A 139 -9.97 -3.13 -1.94
CA HIS A 139 -9.49 -4.50 -2.10
C HIS A 139 -9.84 -5.39 -0.90
N GLY A 140 -9.64 -6.70 -1.05
CA GLY A 140 -9.70 -7.67 0.04
C GLY A 140 -8.50 -7.64 0.99
N PRO A 141 -8.63 -8.26 2.18
CA PRO A 141 -7.53 -8.40 3.13
C PRO A 141 -6.54 -9.51 2.70
N GLY A 142 -5.35 -9.45 3.27
CA GLY A 142 -4.27 -10.42 3.10
C GLY A 142 -2.99 -9.84 2.51
N ILE A 143 -2.97 -8.56 2.12
CA ILE A 143 -1.82 -7.91 1.48
C ILE A 143 -0.59 -7.87 2.41
N GLY A 144 -0.78 -7.63 3.71
CA GLY A 144 0.28 -7.68 4.73
C GLY A 144 0.84 -9.09 5.03
N GLY A 145 0.22 -10.14 4.46
CA GLY A 145 0.62 -11.54 4.58
C GLY A 145 0.65 -12.29 3.24
N PHE A 146 0.68 -11.55 2.12
CA PHE A 146 0.49 -12.09 0.77
C PHE A 146 1.66 -12.97 0.31
N LYS A 147 2.83 -12.81 0.92
CA LYS A 147 4.07 -13.58 0.66
C LYS A 147 4.73 -13.96 1.97
N ARG A 148 5.65 -14.92 1.94
CA ARG A 148 6.48 -15.25 3.12
C ARG A 148 7.37 -14.09 3.56
N ASP A 149 7.83 -13.27 2.62
CA ASP A 149 8.53 -12.02 2.91
C ASP A 149 7.54 -10.87 2.96
N SER A 150 6.79 -10.84 4.06
CA SER A 150 5.77 -9.85 4.38
C SER A 150 5.89 -9.47 5.86
N GLU A 151 5.08 -8.53 6.33
CA GLU A 151 5.03 -8.12 7.73
C GLU A 151 4.71 -9.31 8.65
N VAL A 152 3.73 -10.14 8.27
CA VAL A 152 3.42 -11.38 8.98
C VAL A 152 4.65 -12.29 9.05
N GLY A 153 5.31 -12.54 7.91
CA GLY A 153 6.45 -13.44 7.88
C GLY A 153 7.69 -12.90 8.60
N ILE A 154 7.89 -11.59 8.66
CA ILE A 154 8.97 -10.97 9.43
C ILE A 154 8.68 -11.04 10.92
N ALA A 155 7.48 -10.66 11.36
CA ALA A 155 7.09 -10.74 12.77
C ALA A 155 7.24 -12.17 13.33
N LEU A 156 6.81 -13.16 12.55
CA LEU A 156 6.99 -14.59 12.88
C LEU A 156 8.47 -14.98 12.97
N ARG A 157 9.32 -14.53 12.04
CA ARG A 157 10.77 -14.81 12.07
C ARG A 157 11.49 -14.13 13.22
N GLU A 158 10.95 -13.02 13.70
CA GLU A 158 11.41 -12.37 14.92
C GLU A 158 10.81 -12.99 16.19
N GLY A 159 10.02 -14.07 16.07
CA GLY A 159 9.50 -14.84 17.20
C GLY A 159 8.23 -14.28 17.83
N HIS A 160 7.57 -13.28 17.21
CA HIS A 160 6.31 -12.76 17.73
C HIS A 160 5.14 -13.69 17.39
N PRO A 161 4.20 -13.94 18.32
CA PRO A 161 2.89 -14.47 17.96
C PRO A 161 2.17 -13.48 17.03
N VAL A 162 1.65 -13.94 15.88
CA VAL A 162 1.02 -13.06 14.89
C VAL A 162 -0.46 -13.35 14.73
N TYR A 163 -1.23 -12.28 14.78
CA TYR A 163 -2.64 -12.22 14.48
C TYR A 163 -2.91 -11.30 13.28
N PHE A 164 -4.00 -11.55 12.58
CA PHE A 164 -4.38 -10.79 11.40
C PHE A 164 -5.84 -10.39 11.48
N ALA A 165 -6.14 -9.09 11.42
CA ALA A 165 -7.50 -8.59 11.34
C ALA A 165 -7.95 -8.57 9.87
N ILE A 166 -8.86 -9.47 9.52
CA ILE A 166 -9.50 -9.50 8.20
C ILE A 166 -10.87 -8.84 8.24
N PHE A 167 -11.43 -8.56 7.07
CA PHE A 167 -12.82 -8.18 6.88
C PHE A 167 -13.45 -8.99 5.75
N TYR A 168 -14.73 -9.32 5.88
CA TYR A 168 -15.49 -10.04 4.88
C TYR A 168 -15.92 -9.12 3.73
N PRO A 169 -16.27 -9.67 2.55
CA PRO A 169 -16.66 -8.87 1.38
C PRO A 169 -17.88 -7.98 1.56
N GLU A 170 -18.78 -8.40 2.45
CA GLU A 170 -20.05 -7.74 2.74
C GLU A 170 -19.97 -7.06 4.10
N PRO A 171 -20.30 -5.76 4.21
CA PRO A 171 -20.50 -5.12 5.51
C PRO A 171 -21.73 -5.73 6.21
N CYS A 172 -21.74 -5.73 7.54
CA CYS A 172 -22.98 -6.04 8.26
C CYS A 172 -24.02 -4.94 8.01
N PRO A 173 -25.34 -5.25 8.00
CA PRO A 173 -26.36 -4.24 7.78
C PRO A 173 -26.27 -3.07 8.76
N GLY A 174 -26.12 -1.85 8.24
CA GLY A 174 -26.02 -0.63 9.05
C GLY A 174 -24.73 -0.50 9.87
N GLN A 175 -23.74 -1.36 9.65
CA GLN A 175 -22.42 -1.31 10.28
C GLN A 175 -21.84 0.10 10.18
N SER A 176 -21.46 0.70 11.30
CA SER A 176 -20.82 2.00 11.34
C SER A 176 -19.31 1.88 11.56
N LEU A 177 -18.60 3.00 11.39
CA LEU A 177 -17.18 3.07 11.73
C LEU A 177 -16.94 2.76 13.23
N ALA A 178 -17.86 3.15 14.11
CA ALA A 178 -17.78 2.87 15.53
C ALA A 178 -17.86 1.38 15.84
N ASP A 179 -18.74 0.65 15.14
CA ASP A 179 -18.90 -0.80 15.30
C ASP A 179 -17.62 -1.54 14.92
N VAL A 180 -16.96 -1.09 13.84
CA VAL A 180 -15.64 -1.60 13.43
C VAL A 180 -14.60 -1.33 14.52
N LEU A 181 -14.51 -0.10 15.05
CA LEU A 181 -13.54 0.24 16.10
C LEU A 181 -13.77 -0.60 17.37
N HIS A 182 -15.03 -0.79 17.79
CA HIS A 182 -15.35 -1.65 18.92
C HIS A 182 -14.98 -3.12 18.68
N ALA A 183 -15.17 -3.63 17.45
CA ALA A 183 -14.76 -4.98 17.09
C ALA A 183 -13.23 -5.12 17.16
N LEU A 184 -12.48 -4.18 16.59
CA LEU A 184 -11.01 -4.18 16.66
C LEU A 184 -10.49 -4.06 18.09
N ARG A 185 -11.16 -3.27 18.94
CA ARG A 185 -10.84 -3.21 20.38
C ARG A 185 -11.00 -4.55 21.07
N ARG A 186 -12.10 -5.26 20.81
CA ARG A 186 -12.31 -6.61 21.36
C ARG A 186 -11.26 -7.61 20.87
N PHE A 187 -10.72 -7.43 19.67
CA PHE A 187 -9.61 -8.24 19.18
C PHE A 187 -8.33 -7.97 19.98
N VAL A 188 -8.01 -6.69 20.24
CA VAL A 188 -6.86 -6.31 21.08
C VAL A 188 -7.00 -6.88 22.50
N GLU A 189 -8.17 -6.74 23.11
CA GLU A 189 -8.47 -7.28 24.44
C GLU A 189 -8.25 -8.80 24.47
N HIS A 190 -8.79 -9.52 23.50
CA HIS A 190 -8.63 -10.98 23.41
C HIS A 190 -7.18 -11.42 23.23
N VAL A 191 -6.43 -10.76 22.34
CA VAL A 191 -5.02 -11.07 22.12
C VAL A 191 -4.21 -10.79 23.39
N ARG A 192 -4.42 -9.64 24.02
CA ARG A 192 -3.72 -9.29 25.26
C ARG A 192 -3.99 -10.32 26.37
N ASP A 193 -5.25 -10.71 26.55
CA ASP A 193 -5.65 -11.67 27.58
C ASP A 193 -5.09 -13.08 27.30
N GLY A 194 -4.94 -13.46 26.02
CA GLY A 194 -4.31 -14.70 25.59
C GLY A 194 -2.79 -14.73 25.73
N HIS A 195 -2.14 -13.59 25.97
CA HIS A 195 -0.67 -13.43 26.01
C HIS A 195 -0.19 -12.82 27.33
N GLU A 196 -0.71 -13.30 28.47
CA GLU A 196 -0.30 -12.89 29.83
C GLU A 196 -0.42 -11.38 30.11
N GLY A 197 -1.32 -10.68 29.42
CA GLY A 197 -1.48 -9.25 29.56
C GLY A 197 -0.52 -8.41 28.70
N LYS A 198 0.35 -9.03 27.89
CA LYS A 198 1.28 -8.31 26.99
C LYS A 198 0.47 -7.55 25.94
N ALA A 199 0.64 -6.24 25.90
CA ALA A 199 -0.08 -5.38 24.97
C ALA A 199 0.41 -5.64 23.53
N PRO A 200 -0.50 -5.95 22.58
CA PRO A 200 -0.09 -6.27 21.21
C PRO A 200 0.46 -5.05 20.48
N VAL A 201 1.49 -5.26 19.66
CA VAL A 201 1.94 -4.30 18.66
C VAL A 201 0.88 -4.21 17.57
N LEU A 202 0.41 -3.00 17.26
CA LEU A 202 -0.55 -2.77 16.18
C LEU A 202 0.21 -2.40 14.91
N TYR A 203 -0.02 -3.13 13.83
CA TYR A 203 0.58 -2.89 12.52
C TYR A 203 -0.52 -2.47 11.54
N GLY A 204 -0.65 -1.17 11.29
CA GLY A 204 -1.69 -0.59 10.45
C GLY A 204 -1.17 -0.16 9.09
N ASN A 205 -1.72 -0.76 8.03
CA ASN A 205 -1.31 -0.48 6.64
C ASN A 205 -2.26 0.50 5.95
N CYS A 206 -1.72 1.57 5.37
CA CYS A 206 -2.48 2.57 4.63
C CYS A 206 -3.72 3.06 5.41
N GLN A 207 -4.94 2.80 4.92
CA GLN A 207 -6.17 3.15 5.61
C GLN A 207 -6.27 2.52 7.01
N ALA A 208 -5.78 1.30 7.20
CA ALA A 208 -5.82 0.66 8.51
C ALA A 208 -4.91 1.35 9.53
N GLY A 209 -3.95 2.16 9.10
CA GLY A 209 -3.15 2.96 10.02
C GLY A 209 -3.97 4.02 10.76
N TRP A 210 -4.89 4.72 10.10
CA TRP A 210 -5.78 5.62 10.87
C TRP A 210 -6.71 4.82 11.78
N ALA A 211 -7.16 3.62 11.39
CA ALA A 211 -7.98 2.78 12.27
C ALA A 211 -7.18 2.33 13.51
N ALA A 212 -5.91 1.97 13.33
CA ALA A 212 -4.99 1.65 14.42
C ALA A 212 -4.71 2.88 15.31
N THR A 213 -4.58 4.08 14.73
CA THR A 213 -4.45 5.33 15.49
C THR A 213 -5.70 5.65 16.30
N LEU A 214 -6.89 5.49 15.71
CA LEU A 214 -8.16 5.64 16.42
C LEU A 214 -8.27 4.64 17.57
N LEU A 215 -7.85 3.40 17.34
CA LEU A 215 -7.84 2.35 18.33
C LEU A 215 -6.87 2.67 19.48
N ALA A 216 -5.66 3.11 19.17
CA ALA A 216 -4.66 3.54 20.15
C ALA A 216 -5.14 4.75 20.99
N ALA A 217 -5.92 5.65 20.40
CA ALA A 217 -6.49 6.80 21.10
C ALA A 217 -7.68 6.42 22.02
N ASP A 218 -8.50 5.43 21.63
CA ASP A 218 -9.63 4.93 22.45
C ASP A 218 -9.15 3.99 23.58
N CYS A 219 -8.06 3.27 23.34
CA CYS A 219 -7.62 2.15 24.16
C CYS A 219 -6.44 2.50 25.08
N GLU A 220 -6.57 3.49 25.96
CA GLU A 220 -5.51 3.85 26.92
C GLU A 220 -4.98 2.60 27.66
N GLY A 221 -3.78 2.15 27.29
CA GLY A 221 -3.10 1.00 27.89
C GLY A 221 -3.49 -0.40 27.38
N LEU A 222 -4.28 -0.55 26.31
CA LEU A 222 -4.58 -1.89 25.74
C LEU A 222 -3.58 -2.32 24.66
N SER A 223 -3.02 -1.38 23.88
CA SER A 223 -2.09 -1.65 22.79
C SER A 223 -0.65 -1.28 23.15
N GLY A 224 0.30 -2.06 22.65
CA GLY A 224 1.73 -1.75 22.63
C GLY A 224 2.05 -0.73 21.53
N PRO A 225 3.30 -0.68 21.03
CA PRO A 225 3.69 0.21 19.94
C PRO A 225 2.74 0.11 18.74
N THR A 226 2.40 1.24 18.12
CA THR A 226 1.55 1.30 16.93
C THR A 226 2.39 1.73 15.72
N VAL A 227 2.54 0.83 14.75
CA VAL A 227 3.29 1.04 13.52
C VAL A 227 2.33 1.38 12.39
N LEU A 228 2.60 2.50 11.72
CA LEU A 228 1.76 3.10 10.68
C LEU A 228 2.53 3.11 9.36
N ASN A 229 2.12 2.25 8.43
CA ASN A 229 2.82 2.05 7.15
C ASN A 229 2.09 2.78 6.03
N GLY A 230 2.69 3.84 5.46
CA GLY A 230 2.09 4.62 4.37
C GLY A 230 0.69 5.14 4.72
N SER A 231 0.46 5.49 5.99
CA SER A 231 -0.88 5.75 6.54
C SER A 231 -1.19 7.24 6.63
N PRO A 232 -2.26 7.74 5.97
CA PRO A 232 -2.59 9.16 6.00
C PRO A 232 -3.27 9.52 7.31
N LEU A 233 -2.77 10.57 7.96
CA LEU A 233 -3.38 11.17 9.15
C LEU A 233 -3.61 12.68 9.02
N SER A 234 -2.91 13.33 8.09
CA SER A 234 -3.21 14.70 7.66
C SER A 234 -3.65 14.70 6.20
N TYR A 235 -4.95 14.92 5.97
CA TYR A 235 -5.57 14.62 4.67
C TYR A 235 -5.47 15.79 3.68
N TRP A 236 -5.35 17.02 4.20
CA TRP A 236 -5.19 18.23 3.40
C TRP A 236 -3.73 18.55 3.08
N ALA A 237 -2.80 18.06 3.91
CA ALA A 237 -1.37 18.20 3.71
C ALA A 237 -0.90 17.58 2.38
N GLY A 238 0.04 18.25 1.74
CA GLY A 238 0.61 17.80 0.48
C GLY A 238 1.07 18.92 -0.42
N GLU A 239 1.80 18.53 -1.46
CA GLU A 239 2.38 19.45 -2.43
C GLU A 239 1.74 19.25 -3.82
N PRO A 240 1.58 20.34 -4.59
CA PRO A 240 1.14 20.26 -5.98
C PRO A 240 1.97 19.28 -6.79
N GLY A 241 1.32 18.34 -7.47
CA GLY A 241 1.98 17.32 -8.30
C GLY A 241 2.51 16.10 -7.54
N VAL A 242 2.48 16.09 -6.20
CA VAL A 242 2.91 14.94 -5.39
C VAL A 242 1.74 14.01 -5.10
N ASN A 243 0.64 14.54 -4.54
CA ASN A 243 -0.54 13.79 -4.10
C ASN A 243 -1.85 14.44 -4.56
N PRO A 244 -2.20 14.37 -5.86
CA PRO A 244 -3.37 15.07 -6.42
C PRO A 244 -4.73 14.58 -5.86
N MET A 245 -4.78 13.43 -5.18
CA MET A 245 -6.02 12.95 -4.55
C MET A 245 -6.59 13.91 -3.50
N ARG A 246 -5.74 14.68 -2.80
CA ARG A 246 -6.21 15.62 -1.78
C ARG A 246 -7.15 16.68 -2.35
N VAL A 247 -6.88 17.16 -3.57
CA VAL A 247 -7.72 18.15 -4.25
C VAL A 247 -8.89 17.51 -4.97
N LEU A 248 -8.75 16.26 -5.41
CA LEU A 248 -9.80 15.54 -6.14
C LEU A 248 -11.09 15.44 -5.31
N GLY A 249 -10.99 15.19 -4.01
CA GLY A 249 -12.15 15.14 -3.10
C GLY A 249 -13.03 16.39 -3.19
N GLY A 250 -12.43 17.58 -3.25
CA GLY A 250 -13.16 18.83 -3.43
C GLY A 250 -13.69 19.04 -4.86
N LEU A 251 -12.99 18.53 -5.88
CA LEU A 251 -13.40 18.68 -7.28
C LEU A 251 -14.54 17.73 -7.68
N VAL A 252 -14.67 16.57 -7.04
CA VAL A 252 -15.77 15.61 -7.28
C VAL A 252 -16.98 15.84 -6.36
N GLY A 253 -16.96 16.90 -5.55
CA GLY A 253 -18.09 17.32 -4.72
C GLY A 253 -18.10 16.76 -3.30
N GLY A 254 -17.06 16.09 -2.84
CA GLY A 254 -16.92 15.65 -1.45
C GLY A 254 -17.83 14.47 -1.08
N THR A 255 -18.45 14.54 0.10
CA THR A 255 -19.09 13.40 0.77
C THR A 255 -20.34 12.89 0.04
N TRP A 256 -21.09 13.78 -0.62
CA TRP A 256 -22.38 13.40 -1.22
C TRP A 256 -22.24 12.36 -2.32
N LEU A 257 -21.14 12.37 -3.07
CA LEU A 257 -20.89 11.40 -4.14
C LEU A 257 -20.69 9.99 -3.57
N ALA A 258 -19.93 9.86 -2.48
CA ALA A 258 -19.77 8.58 -1.79
C ALA A 258 -21.12 8.06 -1.28
N ARG A 259 -21.96 8.94 -0.74
CA ARG A 259 -23.32 8.56 -0.32
C ARG A 259 -24.21 8.17 -1.49
N PHE A 260 -24.15 8.90 -2.60
CA PHE A 260 -24.92 8.59 -3.79
C PHE A 260 -24.56 7.24 -4.38
N LEU A 261 -23.26 6.94 -4.48
CA LEU A 261 -22.79 5.63 -4.94
C LEU A 261 -23.22 4.50 -4.00
N ALA A 262 -23.23 4.74 -2.69
CA ALA A 262 -23.76 3.78 -1.72
C ALA A 262 -25.30 3.61 -1.84
N ASP A 263 -26.04 4.68 -2.11
CA ASP A 263 -27.49 4.61 -2.36
C ASP A 263 -27.82 3.82 -3.64
N LEU A 264 -27.01 3.97 -4.69
CA LEU A 264 -27.11 3.14 -5.90
C LEU A 264 -26.76 1.66 -5.66
N GLY A 265 -25.92 1.39 -4.67
CA GLY A 265 -25.55 0.05 -4.22
C GLY A 265 -26.45 -0.52 -3.12
N ASP A 266 -27.67 0.01 -2.96
CA ASP A 266 -28.64 -0.44 -1.93
C ASP A 266 -28.10 -0.36 -0.49
N GLY A 267 -27.34 0.70 -0.20
CA GLY A 267 -26.69 0.90 1.10
C GLY A 267 -25.26 0.38 1.19
N GLU A 268 -24.73 -0.20 0.12
CA GLU A 268 -23.33 -0.64 0.03
C GLU A 268 -22.56 0.20 -0.97
N PHE A 269 -21.39 0.68 -0.55
CA PHE A 269 -20.41 1.29 -1.44
C PHE A 269 -19.49 0.22 -2.04
N ASP A 270 -19.42 0.20 -3.37
CA ASP A 270 -18.57 -0.73 -4.11
C ASP A 270 -17.11 -0.27 -4.13
N GLY A 271 -16.21 -1.03 -3.49
CA GLY A 271 -14.78 -0.72 -3.41
C GLY A 271 -14.07 -0.64 -4.76
N ALA A 272 -14.67 -1.18 -5.83
CA ALA A 272 -14.13 -1.04 -7.19
C ALA A 272 -13.94 0.44 -7.62
N TRP A 273 -14.73 1.37 -7.07
CA TRP A 273 -14.54 2.81 -7.29
C TRP A 273 -13.24 3.33 -6.66
N LEU A 274 -12.86 2.83 -5.47
CA LEU A 274 -11.58 3.18 -4.84
C LEU A 274 -10.41 2.62 -5.63
N VAL A 275 -10.50 1.37 -6.07
CA VAL A 275 -9.45 0.75 -6.90
C VAL A 275 -9.26 1.50 -8.21
N GLN A 276 -10.35 1.91 -8.86
CA GLN A 276 -10.30 2.73 -10.06
C GLN A 276 -9.63 4.09 -9.81
N ASN A 277 -9.86 4.72 -8.66
CA ASN A 277 -9.17 5.94 -8.28
C ASN A 277 -7.65 5.72 -8.15
N PHE A 278 -7.22 4.60 -7.56
CA PHE A 278 -5.80 4.25 -7.47
C PHE A 278 -5.17 3.98 -8.86
N GLU A 279 -5.85 3.27 -9.76
CA GLU A 279 -5.37 3.07 -11.13
C GLU A 279 -5.24 4.41 -11.89
N SER A 280 -6.13 5.37 -11.59
CA SER A 280 -6.12 6.71 -12.19
C SER A 280 -5.00 7.62 -11.67
N LEU A 281 -4.39 7.31 -10.53
CA LEU A 281 -3.26 8.09 -10.00
C LEU A 281 -2.05 7.99 -10.91
N LYS A 282 -1.66 6.77 -11.30
CA LYS A 282 -0.52 6.48 -12.17
C LYS A 282 -0.96 5.56 -13.32
N PRO A 283 -1.75 6.06 -14.28
CA PRO A 283 -2.25 5.27 -15.40
C PRO A 283 -1.12 4.64 -16.23
N GLU A 284 0.03 5.31 -16.35
CA GLU A 284 1.23 4.77 -16.99
C GLU A 284 1.66 3.46 -16.32
N ALA A 285 1.69 3.40 -15.00
CA ALA A 285 2.09 2.19 -14.28
C ALA A 285 0.96 1.14 -14.23
N ALA A 286 -0.26 1.55 -13.85
CA ALA A 286 -1.36 0.65 -13.51
C ALA A 286 -2.10 0.11 -14.74
N ILE A 287 -2.22 0.91 -15.80
CA ILE A 287 -3.00 0.57 -17.00
C ILE A 287 -2.07 0.17 -18.15
N TRP A 288 -0.95 0.87 -18.36
CA TRP A 288 -0.03 0.60 -19.48
C TRP A 288 1.11 -0.35 -19.12
N ASP A 289 2.09 0.08 -18.32
CA ASP A 289 3.34 -0.63 -18.03
C ASP A 289 3.10 -2.04 -17.51
N LYS A 290 2.13 -2.22 -16.61
CA LYS A 290 1.72 -3.54 -16.10
C LYS A 290 1.42 -4.53 -17.23
N HIS A 291 0.66 -4.10 -18.24
CA HIS A 291 0.27 -4.96 -19.36
C HIS A 291 1.35 -5.00 -20.44
N ALA A 292 2.04 -3.89 -20.71
CA ALA A 292 3.12 -3.82 -21.67
C ALA A 292 4.31 -4.68 -21.24
N ASN A 293 4.68 -4.68 -19.95
CA ASN A 293 5.70 -5.55 -19.39
C ASN A 293 5.28 -7.02 -19.43
N LEU A 294 4.01 -7.33 -19.10
CA LEU A 294 3.49 -8.69 -19.27
C LEU A 294 3.58 -9.15 -20.73
N PHE A 295 3.28 -8.28 -21.70
CA PHE A 295 3.39 -8.64 -23.11
C PHE A 295 4.84 -8.77 -23.57
N ALA A 296 5.72 -7.85 -23.16
CA ALA A 296 7.14 -7.84 -23.55
C ALA A 296 7.89 -9.07 -23.02
N ASP A 297 7.62 -9.46 -21.77
CA ASP A 297 8.35 -10.50 -21.04
C ASP A 297 7.40 -11.58 -20.48
N VAL A 298 6.40 -12.01 -21.27
CA VAL A 298 5.30 -12.91 -20.86
C VAL A 298 5.76 -14.23 -20.23
N ASP A 299 6.90 -14.75 -20.69
CA ASP A 299 7.47 -16.01 -20.23
C ASP A 299 7.97 -15.93 -18.77
N ALA A 300 8.35 -14.73 -18.30
CA ALA A 300 8.82 -14.48 -16.93
C ALA A 300 7.78 -13.77 -16.05
N GLU A 301 6.95 -12.91 -16.65
CA GLU A 301 6.05 -12.02 -15.93
C GLU A 301 4.68 -12.63 -15.61
N ARG A 302 4.28 -13.70 -16.30
CA ARG A 302 2.95 -14.31 -16.15
C ARG A 302 2.61 -14.66 -14.70
N GLU A 303 3.47 -15.39 -14.01
CA GLU A 303 3.17 -15.85 -12.63
C GLU A 303 3.10 -14.67 -11.66
N ARG A 304 4.03 -13.71 -11.76
CA ARG A 304 4.04 -12.50 -10.93
C ARG A 304 2.76 -11.67 -11.15
N PHE A 305 2.33 -11.53 -12.40
CA PHE A 305 1.11 -10.83 -12.77
C PHE A 305 -0.14 -11.53 -12.20
N LEU A 306 -0.27 -12.84 -12.43
CA LEU A 306 -1.42 -13.61 -11.96
C LEU A 306 -1.49 -13.66 -10.44
N GLU A 307 -0.35 -13.81 -9.76
CA GLU A 307 -0.26 -13.76 -8.31
C GLU A 307 -0.82 -12.43 -7.81
N PHE A 308 -0.27 -11.29 -8.24
CA PHE A 308 -0.74 -9.97 -7.81
C PHE A 308 -2.21 -9.70 -8.13
N GLU A 309 -2.70 -10.15 -9.29
CA GLU A 309 -4.10 -9.97 -9.70
C GLU A 309 -5.10 -10.71 -8.80
N ARG A 310 -4.69 -11.75 -8.07
CA ARG A 310 -5.55 -12.41 -7.06
C ARG A 310 -6.01 -11.42 -5.99
N TRP A 311 -5.13 -10.51 -5.58
CA TRP A 311 -5.47 -9.43 -4.66
C TRP A 311 -6.11 -8.24 -5.38
N TRP A 312 -5.47 -7.76 -6.46
CA TRP A 312 -5.85 -6.51 -7.15
C TRP A 312 -7.26 -6.56 -7.79
N SER A 313 -7.75 -7.76 -8.12
CA SER A 313 -9.09 -7.95 -8.69
C SER A 313 -10.16 -8.38 -7.68
N GLY A 314 -9.83 -8.46 -6.39
CA GLY A 314 -10.77 -8.78 -5.31
C GLY A 314 -11.41 -7.53 -4.73
N PHE A 315 -12.62 -7.19 -5.17
CA PHE A 315 -13.31 -5.94 -4.78
C PHE A 315 -14.27 -6.13 -3.60
N TYR A 316 -14.04 -5.39 -2.52
CA TYR A 316 -14.78 -5.49 -1.26
C TYR A 316 -15.64 -4.25 -1.03
N ARG A 317 -16.67 -4.39 -0.19
CA ARG A 317 -17.65 -3.32 0.04
C ARG A 317 -17.49 -2.65 1.39
N LEU A 318 -17.98 -1.42 1.46
CA LEU A 318 -18.20 -0.69 2.72
C LEU A 318 -19.69 -0.40 2.85
N SER A 319 -20.20 -0.32 4.08
CA SER A 319 -21.55 0.23 4.26
C SER A 319 -21.57 1.72 3.87
N ARG A 320 -22.77 2.24 3.61
CA ARG A 320 -23.00 3.69 3.46
C ARG A 320 -22.46 4.45 4.67
N GLU A 321 -22.75 3.97 5.87
CA GLU A 321 -22.40 4.62 7.14
C GLU A 321 -20.87 4.70 7.30
N GLU A 322 -20.14 3.64 6.97
CA GLU A 322 -18.67 3.62 7.02
C GLU A 322 -18.05 4.58 6.00
N ILE A 323 -18.37 4.44 4.71
CA ILE A 323 -17.70 5.24 3.68
C ILE A 323 -18.00 6.73 3.85
N THR A 324 -19.23 7.08 4.24
CA THR A 324 -19.60 8.48 4.46
C THR A 324 -18.90 9.04 5.69
N ALA A 325 -18.83 8.29 6.80
CA ALA A 325 -18.06 8.69 7.98
C ALA A 325 -16.58 8.87 7.67
N ILE A 326 -15.98 7.99 6.85
CA ILE A 326 -14.58 8.07 6.46
C ILE A 326 -14.33 9.34 5.63
N VAL A 327 -15.12 9.60 4.58
CA VAL A 327 -14.92 10.77 3.72
C VAL A 327 -15.23 12.08 4.46
N GLU A 328 -16.33 12.11 5.21
CA GLU A 328 -16.80 13.29 5.93
C GLU A 328 -15.85 13.68 7.06
N ASN A 329 -15.37 12.72 7.85
CA ASN A 329 -14.57 13.02 9.03
C ASN A 329 -13.08 13.09 8.73
N LEU A 330 -12.56 12.28 7.81
CA LEU A 330 -11.13 12.13 7.59
C LEU A 330 -10.70 12.94 6.37
N PHE A 331 -11.07 12.49 5.17
CA PHE A 331 -10.52 13.02 3.92
C PHE A 331 -10.95 14.46 3.61
N VAL A 332 -12.26 14.73 3.60
CA VAL A 332 -12.80 16.04 3.24
C VAL A 332 -12.91 16.94 4.46
N GLY A 333 -13.30 16.39 5.61
CA GLY A 333 -13.49 17.19 6.83
C GLY A 333 -12.24 17.43 7.67
N ASN A 334 -11.20 16.60 7.53
CA ASN A 334 -9.94 16.66 8.28
C ASN A 334 -10.12 16.80 9.80
N LYS A 335 -11.20 16.20 10.33
CA LYS A 335 -11.65 16.33 11.73
C LYS A 335 -10.74 15.57 12.71
N LEU A 336 -9.83 14.72 12.21
CA LEU A 336 -8.98 13.85 13.02
C LEU A 336 -7.92 14.64 13.80
N GLU A 337 -7.14 15.46 13.11
CA GLU A 337 -6.11 16.30 13.75
C GLU A 337 -6.72 17.41 14.63
N GLU A 338 -7.99 17.78 14.39
CA GLU A 338 -8.76 18.71 15.23
C GLU A 338 -9.39 18.06 16.49
N GLY A 339 -9.31 16.74 16.64
CA GLY A 339 -9.96 16.01 17.74
C GLY A 339 -11.49 16.03 17.68
N ARG A 340 -12.08 16.14 16.48
CA ARG A 340 -13.53 16.27 16.26
C ARG A 340 -14.19 15.02 15.68
N VAL A 341 -13.41 13.97 15.39
CA VAL A 341 -13.95 12.66 14.97
C VAL A 341 -14.74 12.06 16.12
N ARG A 342 -16.04 11.84 15.91
CA ARG A 342 -16.91 11.24 16.91
C ARG A 342 -16.99 9.73 16.71
N VAL A 343 -16.56 8.95 17.71
CA VAL A 343 -16.67 7.48 17.69
C VAL A 343 -18.02 7.05 18.27
N CYS A 344 -18.38 7.57 19.45
CA CYS A 344 -19.65 7.27 20.13
C CYS A 344 -20.38 8.55 20.54
N PRO A 345 -21.67 8.50 20.92
CA PRO A 345 -22.36 9.66 21.48
C PRO A 345 -21.59 10.26 22.66
N GLY A 346 -21.07 11.49 22.48
CA GLY A 346 -20.24 12.18 23.49
C GLY A 346 -18.77 11.76 23.55
N CYS A 347 -18.33 10.80 22.73
CA CYS A 347 -16.94 10.36 22.66
C CYS A 347 -16.28 10.85 21.37
N TYR A 348 -15.23 11.65 21.54
CA TYR A 348 -14.42 12.19 20.46
C TYR A 348 -12.99 11.69 20.57
N VAL A 349 -12.38 11.44 19.43
CA VAL A 349 -10.98 11.04 19.31
C VAL A 349 -10.10 12.21 19.71
N ASP A 350 -9.14 11.96 20.58
CA ASP A 350 -8.11 12.92 20.94
C ASP A 350 -6.75 12.25 20.83
N LEU A 351 -5.98 12.62 19.81
CA LEU A 351 -4.68 12.02 19.52
C LEU A 351 -3.66 12.28 20.64
N LYS A 352 -3.88 13.30 21.50
CA LYS A 352 -3.02 13.57 22.66
C LYS A 352 -3.17 12.53 23.78
N ARG A 353 -4.21 11.69 23.72
CA ARG A 353 -4.42 10.59 24.67
C ARG A 353 -3.54 9.38 24.40
N ILE A 354 -3.03 9.24 23.18
CA ILE A 354 -2.15 8.13 22.82
C ILE A 354 -0.87 8.25 23.68
N ARG A 355 -0.55 7.18 24.41
CA ARG A 355 0.65 7.11 25.27
C ARG A 355 1.64 6.06 24.82
N ASN A 356 1.17 5.02 24.14
CA ASN A 356 2.05 4.00 23.56
C ASN A 356 2.87 4.61 22.41
N PRO A 357 4.11 4.14 22.18
CA PRO A 357 4.94 4.67 21.11
C PRO A 357 4.27 4.53 19.75
N MET A 358 4.41 5.55 18.90
CA MET A 358 3.96 5.52 17.52
C MET A 358 5.16 5.46 16.58
N VAL A 359 5.12 4.56 15.60
CA VAL A 359 6.14 4.44 14.56
C VAL A 359 5.49 4.77 13.22
N VAL A 360 5.98 5.79 12.51
CA VAL A 360 5.45 6.22 11.21
C VAL A 360 6.45 5.88 10.11
N PHE A 361 6.07 5.00 9.19
CA PHE A 361 6.85 4.68 8.00
C PHE A 361 6.24 5.35 6.76
N ALA A 362 6.94 6.35 6.22
CA ALA A 362 6.56 7.07 5.02
C ALA A 362 7.58 6.90 3.88
N SER A 363 7.20 7.25 2.66
CA SER A 363 8.15 7.28 1.54
C SER A 363 7.94 8.47 0.61
N HIS A 364 9.03 9.08 0.14
CA HIS A 364 8.99 10.10 -0.91
C HIS A 364 8.62 9.53 -2.29
N GLY A 365 8.67 8.21 -2.49
CA GLY A 365 8.14 7.55 -3.69
C GLY A 365 6.62 7.33 -3.64
N ASP A 366 5.98 7.62 -2.51
CA ASP A 366 4.55 7.46 -2.28
C ASP A 366 3.77 8.69 -2.74
N ASN A 367 2.90 8.52 -3.74
CA ASN A 367 1.99 9.56 -4.25
C ASN A 367 0.57 9.47 -3.66
N ILE A 368 0.33 8.46 -2.81
CA ILE A 368 -0.91 8.28 -2.05
C ILE A 368 -0.74 8.95 -0.70
N THR A 369 0.26 8.53 0.07
CA THR A 369 0.56 9.05 1.41
C THR A 369 2.03 9.47 1.52
N PRO A 370 2.43 10.58 0.87
CA PRO A 370 3.78 11.14 1.04
C PRO A 370 4.02 11.55 2.51
N PRO A 371 5.27 11.87 2.90
CA PRO A 371 5.59 12.30 4.26
C PRO A 371 4.71 13.45 4.77
N HIS A 372 4.28 14.37 3.90
CA HIS A 372 3.31 15.42 4.23
C HIS A 372 2.02 14.87 4.86
N GLN A 373 1.44 13.81 4.29
CA GLN A 373 0.20 13.22 4.81
C GLN A 373 0.42 12.28 5.99
N ALA A 374 1.57 11.61 6.03
CA ALA A 374 1.92 10.68 7.10
C ALA A 374 2.36 11.40 8.39
N LEU A 375 3.02 12.55 8.28
CA LEU A 375 3.65 13.27 9.39
C LEU A 375 2.99 14.62 9.69
N GLY A 376 2.26 15.23 8.76
CA GLY A 376 1.72 16.60 8.90
C GLY A 376 0.70 16.78 10.03
N TRP A 377 0.14 15.69 10.56
CA TRP A 377 -0.76 15.73 11.70
C TRP A 377 -0.02 16.01 13.01
N ILE A 378 1.28 15.69 13.09
CA ILE A 378 2.10 15.86 14.30
C ILE A 378 2.14 17.34 14.72
N PRO A 379 2.54 18.30 13.87
CA PRO A 379 2.50 19.72 14.23
C PRO A 379 1.08 20.29 14.36
N ALA A 380 0.07 19.65 13.74
CA ALA A 380 -1.33 20.07 13.91
C ALA A 380 -1.88 19.69 15.30
N VAL A 381 -1.46 18.55 15.84
CA VAL A 381 -1.83 18.08 17.17
C VAL A 381 -0.95 18.73 18.26
N TYR A 382 0.36 18.77 18.05
CA TYR A 382 1.34 19.31 18.99
C TYR A 382 1.93 20.59 18.43
N GLU A 383 1.68 21.72 19.10
CA GLU A 383 2.14 23.04 18.64
C GLU A 383 3.67 23.11 18.47
N ASP A 384 4.40 22.46 19.37
CA ASP A 384 5.86 22.36 19.34
C ASP A 384 6.37 21.07 20.02
N THR A 385 7.69 20.90 20.02
CA THR A 385 8.37 19.77 20.66
C THR A 385 8.07 19.66 22.15
N GLU A 386 7.95 20.79 22.84
CA GLU A 386 7.66 20.79 24.28
C GLU A 386 6.23 20.33 24.57
N ALA A 387 5.26 20.68 23.72
CA ALA A 387 3.89 20.19 23.79
C ALA A 387 3.81 18.67 23.58
N LEU A 388 4.59 18.12 22.63
CA LEU A 388 4.70 16.66 22.43
C LEU A 388 5.29 15.98 23.67
N LYS A 389 6.37 16.52 24.22
CA LYS A 389 7.03 16.01 25.43
C LYS A 389 6.14 16.10 26.66
N ALA A 390 5.42 17.20 26.83
CA ALA A 390 4.45 17.40 27.90
C ALA A 390 3.26 16.44 27.81
N ALA A 391 2.86 16.07 26.59
CA ALA A 391 1.91 14.99 26.34
C ALA A 391 2.50 13.59 26.58
N GLY A 392 3.76 13.47 27.00
CA GLY A 392 4.40 12.18 27.30
C GLY A 392 4.47 11.23 26.11
N GLN A 393 4.34 11.76 24.89
CA GLN A 393 4.24 10.96 23.68
C GLN A 393 5.63 10.70 23.08
N ARG A 394 5.80 9.51 22.51
CA ARG A 394 7.00 9.05 21.80
C ARG A 394 6.62 8.76 20.36
N ILE A 395 7.13 9.54 19.42
CA ILE A 395 6.89 9.33 17.99
C ILE A 395 8.23 9.08 17.32
N VAL A 396 8.33 7.96 16.62
CA VAL A 396 9.47 7.60 15.78
C VAL A 396 8.99 7.61 14.34
N TYR A 397 9.74 8.19 13.43
CA TYR A 397 9.46 8.08 12.00
C TYR A 397 10.66 7.61 11.20
N LEU A 398 10.39 6.93 10.09
CA LEU A 398 11.38 6.59 9.08
C LEU A 398 10.85 6.97 7.69
N THR A 399 11.77 7.41 6.83
CA THR A 399 11.45 7.76 5.44
C THR A 399 12.28 6.94 4.47
N ASN A 400 11.64 6.40 3.44
CA ASN A 400 12.32 5.80 2.30
C ASN A 400 12.31 6.77 1.10
N PRO A 401 13.43 6.96 0.38
CA PRO A 401 13.48 7.95 -0.71
C PRO A 401 12.78 7.53 -2.02
N HIS A 402 12.48 6.24 -2.22
CA HIS A 402 12.12 5.73 -3.57
C HIS A 402 10.94 4.78 -3.61
N VAL A 403 10.56 4.16 -2.49
CA VAL A 403 9.53 3.12 -2.48
C VAL A 403 8.15 3.71 -2.75
N GLY A 404 7.44 3.15 -3.74
CA GLY A 404 6.02 3.51 -3.95
C GLY A 404 5.11 2.95 -2.85
N HIS A 405 3.88 3.47 -2.76
CA HIS A 405 2.91 3.14 -1.71
C HIS A 405 2.81 1.64 -1.36
N LEU A 406 2.49 0.78 -2.34
CA LEU A 406 2.37 -0.67 -2.13
C LEU A 406 3.71 -1.29 -1.74
N GLY A 407 4.82 -0.74 -2.21
CA GLY A 407 6.15 -1.24 -1.86
C GLY A 407 6.46 -1.09 -0.37
N ILE A 408 5.80 -0.19 0.36
CA ILE A 408 6.01 0.01 1.80
C ILE A 408 5.67 -1.26 2.59
N PHE A 409 4.63 -2.01 2.20
CA PHE A 409 4.15 -3.19 2.94
C PHE A 409 4.16 -4.51 2.13
N VAL A 410 4.33 -4.47 0.80
CA VAL A 410 4.34 -5.67 -0.07
C VAL A 410 5.73 -6.06 -0.55
N SER A 411 6.69 -5.12 -0.55
CA SER A 411 8.03 -5.40 -1.07
C SER A 411 8.80 -6.30 -0.12
N ALA A 412 9.23 -7.46 -0.61
CA ALA A 412 10.11 -8.36 0.13
C ALA A 412 11.40 -7.66 0.60
N LYS A 413 11.93 -6.73 -0.21
CA LYS A 413 13.11 -5.94 0.17
C LYS A 413 12.84 -5.05 1.38
N VAL A 414 11.66 -4.41 1.40
CA VAL A 414 11.26 -3.50 2.49
C VAL A 414 10.89 -4.30 3.75
N ALA A 415 10.22 -5.44 3.58
CA ALA A 415 9.93 -6.37 4.66
C ALA A 415 11.21 -6.85 5.36
N ARG A 416 12.20 -7.33 4.58
CA ARG A 416 13.44 -7.89 5.13
C ARG A 416 14.32 -6.85 5.83
N PHE A 417 14.20 -5.58 5.45
CA PHE A 417 15.05 -4.52 5.96
C PHE A 417 14.31 -3.57 6.92
N GLU A 418 13.47 -2.66 6.43
CA GLU A 418 12.80 -1.66 7.26
C GLU A 418 11.87 -2.27 8.31
N HIS A 419 10.99 -3.21 7.94
CA HIS A 419 10.06 -3.83 8.90
C HIS A 419 10.77 -4.67 9.95
N ARG A 420 11.83 -5.41 9.54
CA ARG A 420 12.69 -6.11 10.50
C ARG A 420 13.33 -5.14 11.48
N ALA A 421 13.86 -4.02 10.99
CA ALA A 421 14.50 -3.02 11.83
C ALA A 421 13.54 -2.41 12.85
N ILE A 422 12.28 -2.15 12.46
CA ILE A 422 11.24 -1.68 13.37
C ILE A 422 10.98 -2.71 14.47
N LEU A 423 10.73 -3.97 14.10
CA LEU A 423 10.43 -5.05 15.05
C LEU A 423 11.62 -5.39 15.98
N GLU A 424 12.85 -5.44 15.45
CA GLU A 424 14.08 -5.64 16.23
C GLU A 424 14.43 -4.45 17.13
N SER A 425 13.71 -3.32 17.03
CA SER A 425 13.99 -2.11 17.83
C SER A 425 12.82 -1.68 18.72
N LEU A 426 11.78 -2.51 18.88
CA LEU A 426 10.60 -2.16 19.70
C LEU A 426 10.97 -1.81 21.15
N ASP A 427 11.83 -2.61 21.79
CA ASP A 427 12.28 -2.34 23.16
C ASP A 427 13.06 -1.02 23.28
N GLU A 428 13.88 -0.71 22.27
CA GLU A 428 14.63 0.55 22.20
C GLU A 428 13.67 1.74 22.03
N ILE A 429 12.66 1.60 21.17
CA ILE A 429 11.62 2.61 20.92
C ILE A 429 10.78 2.86 22.18
N GLU A 430 10.41 1.81 22.91
CA GLU A 430 9.67 1.92 24.16
C GLU A 430 10.46 2.64 25.25
N ALA A 431 11.78 2.43 25.29
CA ALA A 431 12.70 3.03 26.26
C ALA A 431 13.05 4.51 25.96
N LEU A 432 12.69 5.03 24.78
CA LEU A 432 12.91 6.44 24.45
C LEU A 432 12.16 7.36 25.42
N ALA A 433 12.78 8.49 25.74
CA ALA A 433 12.06 9.58 26.40
C ALA A 433 10.96 10.13 25.48
N PRO A 434 9.92 10.80 26.03
CA PRO A 434 8.98 11.54 25.20
C PRO A 434 9.69 12.50 24.25
N GLY A 435 9.23 12.55 23.00
CA GLY A 435 9.89 13.30 21.93
C GLY A 435 9.57 12.75 20.54
N LEU A 436 10.07 13.47 19.52
CA LEU A 436 10.03 13.09 18.12
C LEU A 436 11.42 12.62 17.70
N TYR A 437 11.49 11.46 17.04
CA TYR A 437 12.74 10.83 16.63
C TYR A 437 12.68 10.37 15.19
N GLU A 438 13.76 10.62 14.45
CA GLU A 438 14.00 9.99 13.16
C GLU A 438 14.81 8.71 13.35
N MET A 439 14.24 7.58 12.94
CA MET A 439 14.94 6.30 12.88
C MET A 439 15.82 6.26 11.64
N LYS A 440 17.15 6.27 11.84
CA LYS A 440 18.14 6.05 10.78
C LYS A 440 18.61 4.60 10.84
N ILE A 441 18.57 3.94 9.69
CA ILE A 441 19.04 2.56 9.53
C ILE A 441 20.28 2.60 8.65
N ASP A 442 21.46 2.35 9.22
CA ASP A 442 22.71 2.23 8.47
C ASP A 442 22.99 0.76 8.16
N ASN A 443 22.99 0.42 6.87
CA ASN A 443 23.29 -0.92 6.37
C ASN A 443 24.57 -0.90 5.54
N PRO A 444 25.75 -1.00 6.19
CA PRO A 444 27.03 -0.95 5.50
C PRO A 444 27.24 -2.16 4.57
N THR A 445 26.49 -3.24 4.75
CA THR A 445 26.59 -4.45 3.91
C THR A 445 25.84 -4.33 2.59
N GLY A 446 24.79 -3.49 2.53
CA GLY A 446 23.87 -3.42 1.40
C GLY A 446 23.01 -4.68 1.19
N ASP A 447 23.14 -5.68 2.06
CA ASP A 447 22.35 -6.91 2.03
C ASP A 447 20.99 -6.64 2.71
N PRO A 448 19.85 -6.80 2.03
CA PRO A 448 18.54 -6.62 2.64
C PRO A 448 18.18 -7.70 3.66
N ASP A 449 18.89 -8.84 3.68
CA ASP A 449 18.66 -9.94 4.62
C ASP A 449 19.53 -9.87 5.88
N CYS A 450 20.24 -8.77 6.09
CA CYS A 450 21.10 -8.58 7.25
C CYS A 450 20.30 -8.52 8.58
N ARG A 451 20.90 -8.98 9.67
CA ARG A 451 20.35 -8.93 11.05
C ARG A 451 21.26 -8.12 11.96
N LYS A 452 20.77 -7.56 13.07
CA LYS A 452 21.66 -6.97 14.08
C LYS A 452 22.73 -8.00 14.49
N PRO A 453 24.03 -7.63 14.53
CA PRO A 453 24.59 -6.28 14.45
C PRO A 453 25.13 -5.87 13.05
N GLN A 454 24.75 -6.55 11.96
CA GLN A 454 25.23 -6.26 10.59
C GLN A 454 24.73 -4.92 10.02
N TYR A 455 23.63 -4.41 10.57
CA TYR A 455 23.15 -3.04 10.39
C TYR A 455 23.00 -2.39 11.77
N SER A 456 23.00 -1.06 11.82
CA SER A 456 22.74 -0.31 13.04
C SER A 456 21.49 0.55 12.89
N VAL A 457 20.79 0.74 14.00
CA VAL A 457 19.67 1.67 14.12
C VAL A 457 20.09 2.76 15.08
N THR A 458 19.84 4.01 14.71
CA THR A 458 20.01 5.15 15.59
C THR A 458 18.75 6.00 15.56
N PHE A 459 18.33 6.47 16.74
CA PHE A 459 17.20 7.39 16.88
C PHE A 459 17.74 8.80 17.07
N GLU A 460 17.60 9.64 16.05
CA GLU A 460 18.01 11.03 16.12
C GLU A 460 16.82 11.89 16.55
N GLU A 461 16.95 12.63 17.64
CA GLU A 461 15.90 13.56 18.08
C GLU A 461 15.69 14.67 17.03
N ARG A 462 14.43 15.06 16.84
CA ARG A 462 13.98 16.08 15.88
C ARG A 462 12.99 17.02 16.54
N GLY A 463 12.92 18.25 16.03
CA GLY A 463 11.89 19.19 16.40
C GLY A 463 10.56 18.92 15.70
N VAL A 464 9.44 18.98 16.40
CA VAL A 464 8.09 19.00 15.78
C VAL A 464 7.97 20.19 14.81
N GLU A 465 8.59 21.31 15.15
CA GLU A 465 8.69 22.51 14.33
C GLU A 465 9.43 22.31 13.00
N GLU A 466 10.19 21.22 12.83
CA GLU A 466 10.84 20.85 11.56
C GLU A 466 9.86 20.19 10.57
N LEU A 467 8.73 19.65 11.04
CA LEU A 467 7.71 18.97 10.23
C LEU A 467 6.67 19.94 9.64
N ARG A 468 7.07 21.13 9.19
CA ARG A 468 6.14 22.11 8.63
C ARG A 468 5.85 21.83 7.16
N PHE A 469 4.58 21.62 6.86
CA PHE A 469 4.08 21.39 5.50
C PHE A 469 3.02 22.45 5.17
N ASP A 470 3.37 23.42 4.33
CA ASP A 470 2.44 24.49 3.94
C ASP A 470 1.43 23.97 2.91
N TYR A 471 0.14 24.25 3.14
CA TYR A 471 -0.94 23.98 2.19
C TYR A 471 -2.04 25.05 2.32
N PRO A 472 -2.89 25.26 1.30
CA PRO A 472 -3.90 26.33 1.31
C PRO A 472 -5.10 25.95 2.20
N GLU A 473 -4.93 26.01 3.52
CA GLU A 473 -5.92 25.63 4.53
C GLU A 473 -7.30 26.28 4.29
N GLU A 474 -7.35 27.59 4.04
CA GLU A 474 -8.61 28.30 3.77
C GLU A 474 -9.38 27.73 2.56
N ALA A 475 -8.67 27.24 1.54
CA ALA A 475 -9.31 26.63 0.38
C ALA A 475 -9.94 25.28 0.74
N PHE A 476 -9.26 24.47 1.54
CA PHE A 476 -9.79 23.21 2.04
C PHE A 476 -10.96 23.40 3.02
N GLU A 477 -10.93 24.46 3.82
CA GLU A 477 -12.05 24.87 4.66
C GLU A 477 -13.31 25.18 3.83
N ARG A 478 -13.16 25.89 2.72
CA ARG A 478 -14.28 26.14 1.78
C ARG A 478 -14.78 24.84 1.14
N VAL A 479 -13.88 23.92 0.78
CA VAL A 479 -14.24 22.58 0.28
C VAL A 479 -15.05 21.81 1.30
N ARG A 480 -14.62 21.80 2.57
CA ARG A 480 -15.34 21.17 3.69
C ARG A 480 -16.75 21.74 3.81
N ALA A 481 -16.89 23.06 3.88
CA ALA A 481 -18.18 23.73 4.01
C ALA A 481 -19.12 23.42 2.83
N LEU A 482 -18.61 23.45 1.60
CA LEU A 482 -19.40 23.12 0.41
C LEU A 482 -19.80 21.64 0.38
N SER A 483 -18.89 20.74 0.76
CA SER A 483 -19.17 19.31 0.86
C SER A 483 -20.28 19.05 1.88
N GLU A 484 -20.20 19.63 3.09
CA GLU A 484 -21.23 19.45 4.12
C GLU A 484 -22.61 19.96 3.65
N LEU A 485 -22.64 21.11 2.96
CA LEU A 485 -23.87 21.66 2.39
C LEU A 485 -24.46 20.76 1.28
N ALA A 486 -23.62 20.35 0.32
CA ALA A 486 -24.04 19.49 -0.79
C ALA A 486 -24.52 18.12 -0.30
N ASP A 487 -23.82 17.57 0.68
CA ASP A 487 -24.14 16.31 1.33
C ASP A 487 -25.48 16.35 2.09
N ALA A 488 -25.74 17.43 2.82
CA ALA A 488 -27.03 17.68 3.47
C ALA A 488 -28.16 17.84 2.44
N ALA A 489 -27.94 18.60 1.37
CA ALA A 489 -28.92 18.78 0.30
C ALA A 489 -29.26 17.46 -0.41
N TYR A 490 -28.24 16.67 -0.75
CA TYR A 490 -28.43 15.34 -1.34
C TYR A 490 -29.26 14.44 -0.42
N ARG A 491 -28.93 14.38 0.88
CA ARG A 491 -29.65 13.56 1.87
C ARG A 491 -31.12 13.91 2.00
N LEU A 492 -31.43 15.21 1.99
CA LEU A 492 -32.79 15.68 2.21
C LEU A 492 -33.65 15.60 0.95
N PHE A 493 -33.09 15.91 -0.22
CA PHE A 493 -33.88 16.14 -1.43
C PHE A 493 -33.73 15.05 -2.49
N VAL A 494 -32.63 14.30 -2.53
CA VAL A 494 -32.33 13.35 -3.61
C VAL A 494 -32.28 11.89 -3.13
N SER A 495 -31.58 11.62 -2.02
CA SER A 495 -31.40 10.28 -1.45
C SER A 495 -32.72 9.49 -1.30
N PRO A 496 -33.84 10.07 -0.80
CA PRO A 496 -35.09 9.32 -0.66
C PRO A 496 -35.62 8.76 -1.99
N TRP A 497 -35.46 9.50 -3.09
CA TRP A 497 -35.91 9.06 -4.41
C TRP A 497 -34.98 8.00 -5.01
N VAL A 498 -33.67 8.15 -4.83
CA VAL A 498 -32.69 7.15 -5.28
C VAL A 498 -32.94 5.83 -4.54
N ARG A 499 -33.06 5.87 -3.22
CA ARG A 499 -33.33 4.69 -2.39
C ARG A 499 -34.69 4.05 -2.68
N ALA A 500 -35.69 4.82 -3.11
CA ALA A 500 -36.98 4.26 -3.53
C ALA A 500 -36.92 3.58 -4.91
N ALA A 501 -35.98 3.98 -5.78
CA ALA A 501 -35.82 3.42 -7.12
C ALA A 501 -34.86 2.22 -7.16
N VAL A 502 -33.91 2.15 -6.24
CA VAL A 502 -32.89 1.09 -6.16
C VAL A 502 -33.44 -0.11 -5.38
N ASN A 503 -33.04 -1.31 -5.82
CA ASN A 503 -33.28 -2.58 -5.14
C ASN A 503 -32.06 -3.51 -5.29
N PRO A 504 -32.03 -4.68 -4.61
CA PRO A 504 -30.87 -5.58 -4.66
C PRO A 504 -30.46 -6.02 -6.07
N TRP A 505 -31.41 -6.17 -6.99
CA TRP A 505 -31.12 -6.57 -8.38
C TRP A 505 -30.45 -5.45 -9.16
N SER A 506 -30.96 -4.22 -9.07
CA SER A 506 -30.34 -3.07 -9.74
C SER A 506 -28.94 -2.79 -9.19
N ALA A 507 -28.76 -2.90 -7.87
CA ALA A 507 -27.46 -2.73 -7.22
C ALA A 507 -26.45 -3.79 -7.70
N ALA A 508 -26.86 -5.07 -7.75
CA ALA A 508 -26.03 -6.15 -8.27
C ALA A 508 -25.66 -5.95 -9.75
N LEU A 509 -26.60 -5.46 -10.57
CA LEU A 509 -26.36 -5.18 -11.98
C LEU A 509 -25.34 -4.04 -12.17
N ILE A 510 -25.53 -2.90 -11.48
CA ILE A 510 -24.60 -1.75 -11.53
C ILE A 510 -23.19 -2.20 -11.14
N ARG A 511 -23.08 -2.97 -10.05
CA ARG A 511 -21.81 -3.52 -9.55
C ARG A 511 -21.14 -4.45 -10.56
N SER A 512 -21.91 -5.31 -11.22
CA SER A 512 -21.39 -6.24 -12.25
C SER A 512 -20.95 -5.53 -13.52
N LEU A 513 -21.60 -4.41 -13.86
CA LEU A 513 -21.27 -3.56 -15.01
C LEU A 513 -20.16 -2.54 -14.72
N HIS A 514 -19.69 -2.45 -13.47
CA HIS A 514 -18.61 -1.54 -13.10
C HIS A 514 -17.38 -1.78 -14.02
N PRO A 515 -16.74 -0.74 -14.58
CA PRO A 515 -15.65 -0.91 -15.55
C PRO A 515 -14.52 -1.82 -15.06
N MET A 516 -14.18 -1.75 -13.78
CA MET A 516 -13.18 -2.61 -13.15
C MET A 516 -13.52 -4.11 -13.20
N ARG A 517 -14.80 -4.49 -13.15
CA ARG A 517 -15.21 -5.89 -13.28
C ARG A 517 -15.43 -6.26 -14.74
N ALA A 518 -16.20 -5.46 -15.48
CA ALA A 518 -16.58 -5.75 -16.86
C ALA A 518 -15.36 -5.91 -17.78
N SER A 519 -14.32 -5.07 -17.63
CA SER A 519 -13.07 -5.17 -18.41
C SER A 519 -12.29 -6.45 -18.15
N ARG A 520 -12.47 -7.10 -16.99
CA ARG A 520 -11.82 -8.36 -16.61
C ARG A 520 -12.67 -9.54 -17.08
N TYR A 521 -13.96 -9.51 -16.79
CA TYR A 521 -14.94 -10.54 -17.18
C TYR A 521 -15.00 -10.79 -18.69
N LEU A 522 -14.77 -9.78 -19.52
CA LEU A 522 -14.59 -9.88 -20.97
C LEU A 522 -13.63 -11.02 -21.39
N PHE A 523 -12.59 -11.28 -20.60
CA PHE A 523 -11.58 -12.28 -20.92
C PHE A 523 -11.88 -13.66 -20.33
N SER A 524 -12.90 -13.83 -19.49
CA SER A 524 -13.22 -15.14 -18.94
C SER A 524 -13.76 -16.07 -20.02
N GLU A 525 -13.28 -17.31 -20.03
CA GLU A 525 -13.77 -18.33 -20.96
C GLU A 525 -15.19 -18.81 -20.65
N GLN A 526 -15.68 -18.50 -19.45
CA GLN A 526 -17.02 -18.84 -19.00
C GLN A 526 -18.08 -17.86 -19.50
N LEU A 527 -17.66 -16.62 -19.77
CA LEU A 527 -18.52 -15.54 -20.27
C LEU A 527 -18.27 -15.23 -21.74
N ASN A 528 -17.06 -15.52 -22.25
CA ASN A 528 -16.63 -15.26 -23.62
C ASN A 528 -16.06 -16.53 -24.28
N PRO A 529 -16.88 -17.27 -25.07
CA PRO A 529 -16.44 -18.50 -25.75
C PRO A 529 -15.28 -18.31 -26.75
N TRP A 530 -15.01 -17.08 -27.20
CA TRP A 530 -13.87 -16.77 -28.07
C TRP A 530 -12.51 -16.97 -27.38
N MET A 531 -12.51 -17.18 -26.07
CA MET A 531 -11.29 -17.45 -25.30
C MET A 531 -10.90 -18.95 -25.30
N TRP A 532 -11.79 -19.88 -25.70
CA TRP A 532 -11.41 -21.31 -25.81
C TRP A 532 -10.32 -21.56 -26.87
N PRO A 533 -10.41 -20.99 -28.09
CA PRO A 533 -9.32 -21.07 -29.06
C PRO A 533 -8.02 -20.43 -28.55
N VAL A 534 -8.10 -19.36 -27.75
CA VAL A 534 -6.91 -18.72 -27.15
C VAL A 534 -6.23 -19.69 -26.17
N ALA A 535 -6.99 -20.33 -25.27
CA ALA A 535 -6.47 -21.31 -24.34
C ALA A 535 -5.82 -22.52 -25.06
N ALA A 536 -6.45 -23.00 -26.13
CA ALA A 536 -5.89 -24.07 -26.95
C ALA A 536 -4.62 -23.63 -27.69
N GLY A 537 -4.64 -22.44 -28.29
CA GLY A 537 -3.49 -21.83 -28.97
C GLY A 537 -2.31 -21.61 -28.01
N ALA A 538 -2.57 -21.15 -26.79
CA ALA A 538 -1.54 -20.93 -25.78
C ALA A 538 -0.82 -22.22 -25.41
N ARG A 539 -1.53 -23.35 -25.24
CA ARG A 539 -0.89 -24.67 -25.03
C ARG A 539 0.04 -25.04 -26.19
N ALA A 540 -0.40 -24.84 -27.43
CA ALA A 540 0.41 -25.10 -28.62
C ALA A 540 1.65 -24.18 -28.67
N VAL A 541 1.46 -22.88 -28.42
CA VAL A 541 2.54 -21.88 -28.39
C VAL A 541 3.56 -22.20 -27.30
N ARG A 542 3.15 -22.53 -26.06
CA ARG A 542 4.08 -22.89 -24.98
C ARG A 542 4.97 -24.07 -25.37
N SER A 543 4.43 -25.06 -26.09
CA SER A 543 5.20 -26.22 -26.57
C SER A 543 6.14 -25.94 -27.75
N HIS A 544 5.90 -24.86 -28.52
CA HIS A 544 6.66 -24.49 -29.72
C HIS A 544 7.16 -23.04 -29.64
N ARG A 545 7.48 -22.56 -28.44
CA ARG A 545 7.87 -21.18 -28.18
C ARG A 545 9.17 -20.87 -28.93
N ALA A 546 9.14 -19.84 -29.77
CA ALA A 546 10.26 -19.36 -30.58
C ALA A 546 10.52 -17.89 -30.24
N GLN A 547 11.38 -17.65 -29.25
CA GLN A 547 11.72 -16.32 -28.79
C GLN A 547 12.72 -15.64 -29.74
N ALA A 548 12.43 -14.39 -30.12
CA ALA A 548 13.37 -13.59 -30.89
C ALA A 548 14.59 -13.20 -30.02
N PRO A 549 15.81 -13.16 -30.58
CA PRO A 549 17.00 -12.71 -29.84
C PRO A 549 16.83 -11.28 -29.27
N ALA A 550 17.38 -11.02 -28.08
CA ALA A 550 17.26 -9.71 -27.43
C ALA A 550 17.92 -8.56 -28.21
N ASP A 551 18.91 -8.86 -29.05
CA ASP A 551 19.60 -7.91 -29.93
C ASP A 551 18.87 -7.67 -31.26
N ASN A 552 17.78 -8.42 -31.53
CA ASN A 552 16.93 -8.21 -32.70
C ASN A 552 16.45 -6.74 -32.75
N PRO A 553 16.63 -6.04 -33.90
CA PRO A 553 16.31 -4.62 -34.01
C PRO A 553 14.83 -4.30 -33.75
N TYR A 554 13.90 -5.20 -34.10
CA TYR A 554 12.47 -4.99 -33.87
C TYR A 554 12.07 -5.16 -32.42
N VAL A 555 12.71 -6.07 -31.68
CA VAL A 555 12.49 -6.22 -30.22
C VAL A 555 12.96 -4.95 -29.50
N ARG A 556 14.12 -4.39 -29.87
CA ARG A 556 14.60 -3.11 -29.32
C ARG A 556 13.69 -1.94 -29.67
N LEU A 557 13.16 -1.91 -30.89
CA LEU A 557 12.20 -0.88 -31.31
C LEU A 557 10.88 -0.99 -30.55
N GLU A 558 10.38 -2.21 -30.29
CA GLU A 558 9.18 -2.45 -29.48
C GLU A 558 9.39 -1.94 -28.05
N ARG A 559 10.50 -2.31 -27.39
CA ARG A 559 10.80 -1.84 -26.03
C ARG A 559 10.91 -0.31 -25.96
N ALA A 560 11.60 0.31 -26.90
CA ALA A 560 11.68 1.77 -26.97
C ALA A 560 10.29 2.41 -27.19
N GLY A 561 9.46 1.82 -28.06
CA GLY A 561 8.09 2.27 -28.29
C GLY A 561 7.20 2.15 -27.05
N ILE A 562 7.32 1.05 -26.29
CA ILE A 562 6.64 0.87 -25.00
C ILE A 562 7.02 2.00 -24.05
N GLU A 563 8.32 2.26 -23.87
CA GLU A 563 8.82 3.33 -23.01
C GLU A 563 8.36 4.73 -23.45
N ASP A 564 8.30 4.98 -24.76
CA ASP A 564 7.83 6.26 -25.30
C ASP A 564 6.33 6.47 -25.03
N VAL A 565 5.51 5.41 -25.10
CA VAL A 565 4.09 5.47 -24.71
C VAL A 565 3.96 5.69 -23.21
N SER A 566 4.77 5.01 -22.38
CA SER A 566 4.79 5.23 -20.92
C SER A 566 5.06 6.69 -20.59
N LYS A 567 6.10 7.29 -21.19
CA LYS A 567 6.45 8.72 -21.03
C LYS A 567 5.35 9.66 -21.53
N ALA A 568 4.66 9.30 -22.61
CA ALA A 568 3.56 10.11 -23.14
C ALA A 568 2.34 10.11 -22.19
N ILE A 569 2.00 8.95 -21.61
CA ILE A 569 0.93 8.83 -20.61
C ILE A 569 1.34 9.56 -19.33
N GLU A 570 2.59 9.43 -18.89
CA GLU A 570 3.14 10.16 -17.75
C GLU A 570 3.04 11.68 -17.95
N GLY A 571 3.45 12.20 -19.10
CA GLY A 571 3.31 13.63 -19.42
C GLY A 571 1.85 14.09 -19.46
N ALA A 572 0.93 13.27 -19.96
CA ALA A 572 -0.50 13.57 -19.92
C ALA A 572 -1.06 13.57 -18.48
N ARG A 573 -0.62 12.65 -17.63
CA ARG A 573 -0.92 12.60 -16.20
C ARG A 573 -0.45 13.87 -15.51
N GLU A 574 0.81 14.28 -15.70
CA GLU A 574 1.37 15.49 -15.09
C GLU A 574 0.61 16.76 -15.51
N LEU A 575 0.24 16.87 -16.78
CA LEU A 575 -0.59 17.97 -17.27
C LEU A 575 -1.97 17.98 -16.62
N ARG A 576 -2.61 16.80 -16.49
CA ARG A 576 -3.89 16.65 -15.80
C ARG A 576 -3.76 17.09 -14.34
N ASP A 577 -2.76 16.58 -13.61
CA ASP A 577 -2.56 16.85 -12.19
C ASP A 577 -2.32 18.35 -11.95
N HIS A 578 -1.54 18.99 -12.82
CA HIS A 578 -1.37 20.45 -12.80
C HIS A 578 -2.68 21.20 -13.07
N GLY A 579 -3.48 20.73 -14.04
CA GLY A 579 -4.80 21.29 -14.33
C GLY A 579 -5.78 21.16 -13.16
N LEU A 580 -5.76 20.04 -12.43
CA LEU A 580 -6.57 19.83 -11.23
C LEU A 580 -6.19 20.81 -10.11
N GLU A 581 -4.89 21.01 -9.87
CA GLU A 581 -4.39 21.98 -8.89
C GLU A 581 -4.78 23.42 -9.26
N GLN A 582 -4.69 23.79 -10.55
CA GLN A 582 -5.14 25.10 -11.03
C GLN A 582 -6.66 25.28 -10.85
N ALA A 583 -7.45 24.28 -11.24
CA ALA A 583 -8.90 24.31 -11.07
C ALA A 583 -9.29 24.43 -9.60
N PHE A 584 -8.62 23.70 -8.70
CA PHE A 584 -8.82 23.78 -7.28
C PHE A 584 -8.56 25.19 -6.74
N ARG A 585 -7.44 25.81 -7.11
CA ARG A 585 -7.12 27.19 -6.72
C ARG A 585 -8.12 28.21 -7.27
N LEU A 586 -8.61 28.03 -8.50
CA LEU A 586 -9.59 28.95 -9.09
C LEU A 586 -10.97 28.84 -8.42
N LEU A 587 -11.37 27.65 -8.01
CA LEU A 587 -12.67 27.39 -7.39
C LEU A 587 -12.69 27.73 -5.89
N TYR A 588 -11.57 27.49 -5.20
CA TYR A 588 -11.52 27.53 -3.74
C TYR A 588 -10.47 28.49 -3.16
N GLY A 589 -9.51 28.97 -3.95
CA GLY A 589 -8.40 29.81 -3.49
C GLY A 589 -8.67 31.30 -3.38
#